data_AF-A0A086Q1K2-F1
#
_entry.id   AF-A0A086Q1K2-F1
#
_cell.length_a   1.000
_cell.length_b   1.000
_cell.length_c   1.000
_cell.angle_alpha   90.00
_cell.angle_beta   90.00
_cell.angle_gamma   90.00
#
_symmetry.space_group_name_H-M   'P 1'
#
loop_
_entity.id
_entity.type
_entity.pdbx_description
1 polymer ?
#
loop_
_entity_poly.entity_id
_entity_poly.type
_entity_poly.pdbx_seq_one_letter_code
_entity_poly.pdbx_strand_id
1 'polypeptide(L)'
;MAGIEGPAAGEGAGGAALGSCEGPGENATKAASSMSLLDRQIEQLRRCECIPEREVKALCAKAKEILVEESNVQRVDVPVTICGDIHGQFYDLLELFRVGNFLPETSYLFLGDFVDRGYFSVETFLFLLALKVRYPDRITLIRGNHESRQITQVYGFYDECLRKYGSSTVWRYCTEVFDYLALAAIIDDRLFALHGGLSPAISSVDEIRSIDRKQEVPHEGPMCDLLWSDPEDMQGWGYSPRGAGYLFGADIVKA
;
A
#
# COMPACT_ATOMS: atom_id res chain seq x y z
N MET A 1 -12.48 -2.46 87.85
CA MET A 1 -13.33 -1.27 88.02
C MET A 1 -14.23 -1.22 86.80
N ALA A 2 -15.46 -1.75 86.93
CA ALA A 2 -16.69 -0.97 87.16
C ALA A 2 -17.01 -0.09 85.94
N GLY A 3 -18.12 -0.18 85.23
CA GLY A 3 -19.41 -0.84 85.46
C GLY A 3 -20.32 -0.59 84.22
N ILE A 4 -21.24 -1.51 83.88
CA ILE A 4 -22.74 -1.37 83.89
C ILE A 4 -23.25 -0.18 83.01
N GLU A 5 -24.18 -0.24 82.05
CA GLU A 5 -25.57 -0.77 81.96
C GLU A 5 -26.06 -0.81 80.48
N GLY A 6 -27.00 -1.71 80.13
CA GLY A 6 -27.91 -1.57 78.96
C GLY A 6 -29.08 -0.61 79.29
N PRO A 7 -30.30 -0.69 78.68
CA PRO A 7 -30.86 -1.46 77.56
C PRO A 7 -31.37 -0.48 76.44
N ALA A 8 -32.03 -0.84 75.33
CA ALA A 8 -33.39 -1.36 75.20
C ALA A 8 -33.76 -1.51 73.71
N ALA A 9 -34.55 -2.55 73.41
CA ALA A 9 -35.27 -2.69 72.15
C ALA A 9 -36.62 -1.97 72.24
N GLY A 10 -37.05 -1.36 71.14
CA GLY A 10 -38.37 -0.72 70.98
C GLY A 10 -38.77 -0.68 69.51
N GLU A 11 -39.98 -1.16 69.24
CA GLU A 11 -40.60 -1.43 67.95
C GLU A 11 -40.97 -0.18 67.13
N GLY A 12 -41.13 -0.34 65.82
CA GLY A 12 -41.75 0.68 64.96
C GLY A 12 -41.77 0.28 63.48
N ALA A 13 -42.89 -0.30 63.04
CA ALA A 13 -43.17 -0.66 61.66
C ALA A 13 -43.33 0.56 60.74
N GLY A 14 -42.92 0.40 59.47
CA GLY A 14 -43.21 1.35 58.40
C GLY A 14 -42.69 0.82 57.07
N GLY A 15 -43.53 0.10 56.33
CA GLY A 15 -43.19 -0.36 54.98
C GLY A 15 -43.26 0.75 53.95
N ALA A 16 -42.38 0.69 52.96
CA ALA A 16 -42.65 1.16 51.60
C ALA A 16 -41.57 0.66 50.63
N ALA A 17 -42.04 -0.04 49.60
CA ALA A 17 -41.55 -0.09 48.22
C ALA A 17 -40.06 -0.37 47.92
N LEU A 18 -39.88 -1.56 47.34
CA LEU A 18 -38.92 -1.93 46.30
C LEU A 18 -38.44 -0.74 45.43
N GLY A 19 -37.12 -0.61 45.35
CA GLY A 19 -36.42 0.23 44.37
C GLY A 19 -34.94 -0.10 44.43
N SER A 20 -34.53 -1.16 43.73
CA SER A 20 -33.13 -1.55 43.56
C SER A 20 -32.35 -0.39 42.92
N CYS A 21 -31.37 0.13 43.65
CA CYS A 21 -30.35 1.03 43.14
C CYS A 21 -29.42 0.24 42.19
N GLU A 22 -29.74 0.27 40.90
CA GLU A 22 -28.77 -0.07 39.85
C GLU A 22 -27.69 1.02 39.81
N GLY A 23 -26.43 0.59 39.91
CA GLY A 23 -25.28 1.47 39.89
C GLY A 23 -25.13 2.19 38.55
N PRO A 24 -24.50 3.37 38.52
CA PRO A 24 -24.24 4.08 37.28
C PRO A 24 -23.15 3.35 36.49
N GLY A 25 -23.58 2.64 35.44
CA GLY A 25 -22.92 2.73 34.14
C GLY A 25 -21.80 1.73 33.86
N GLU A 26 -22.16 0.47 33.64
CA GLU A 26 -21.46 -0.49 32.75
C GLU A 26 -21.35 -0.03 31.28
N ASN A 27 -21.61 1.25 30.99
CA ASN A 27 -21.64 1.81 29.63
C ASN A 27 -20.42 2.64 29.24
N ALA A 28 -19.40 2.75 30.11
CA ALA A 28 -18.14 3.41 29.76
C ALA A 28 -17.11 2.48 29.09
N THR A 29 -17.36 1.17 29.03
CA THR A 29 -16.42 0.15 28.51
C THR A 29 -16.86 -0.51 27.19
N LYS A 30 -17.94 -0.03 26.57
CA LYS A 30 -18.45 -0.56 25.28
C LYS A 30 -18.20 0.34 24.06
N ALA A 31 -17.28 1.31 24.16
CA ALA A 31 -16.91 2.22 23.08
C ALA A 31 -15.47 1.99 22.55
N ALA A 32 -14.78 0.92 22.96
CA ALA A 32 -13.59 0.45 22.25
C ALA A 32 -14.06 -0.44 21.09
N SER A 33 -14.41 0.21 19.98
CA SER A 33 -14.68 -0.45 18.70
C SER A 33 -13.55 -1.46 18.42
N SER A 34 -13.91 -2.73 18.24
CA SER A 34 -13.00 -3.79 17.83
C SER A 34 -12.27 -3.37 16.55
N MET A 35 -11.06 -2.85 16.67
CA MET A 35 -10.20 -2.49 15.55
C MET A 35 -10.07 -3.70 14.63
N SER A 36 -10.39 -3.56 13.34
CA SER A 36 -10.25 -4.69 12.43
C SER A 36 -8.79 -5.12 12.38
N LEU A 37 -8.53 -6.40 12.08
CA LEU A 37 -7.16 -6.90 11.94
C LEU A 37 -6.34 -6.05 10.97
N LEU A 38 -6.98 -5.58 9.89
CA LEU A 38 -6.36 -4.73 8.88
C LEU A 38 -6.03 -3.34 9.42
N ASP A 39 -6.94 -2.71 10.17
CA ASP A 39 -6.66 -1.39 10.76
C ASP A 39 -5.50 -1.48 11.77
N ARG A 40 -5.41 -2.58 12.53
CA ARG A 40 -4.27 -2.84 13.43
C ARG A 40 -2.96 -3.01 12.65
N GLN A 41 -2.99 -3.73 11.52
CA GLN A 41 -1.82 -3.90 10.65
C GLN A 41 -1.36 -2.57 10.08
N ILE A 42 -2.28 -1.72 9.60
CA ILE A 42 -1.99 -0.38 9.09
C ILE A 42 -1.32 0.46 10.18
N GLU A 43 -1.88 0.48 11.40
CA GLU A 43 -1.30 1.26 12.49
C GLU A 43 0.09 0.74 12.92
N GLN A 44 0.27 -0.59 12.98
CA GLN A 44 1.57 -1.19 13.26
C GLN A 44 2.61 -0.80 12.18
N LEU A 45 2.26 -0.97 10.90
CA LEU A 45 3.13 -0.61 9.78
C LEU A 45 3.42 0.88 9.77
N ARG A 46 2.45 1.74 10.11
CA ARG A 46 2.62 3.20 10.20
C ARG A 46 3.70 3.60 11.22
N ARG A 47 3.89 2.81 12.27
CA ARG A 47 4.97 2.98 13.27
C ARG A 47 6.30 2.38 12.82
N CYS A 48 6.41 1.97 11.55
CA CYS A 48 7.57 1.29 10.98
C CYS A 48 7.86 -0.06 11.66
N GLU A 49 6.82 -0.77 12.12
CA GLU A 49 6.95 -2.07 12.77
C GLU A 49 6.51 -3.19 11.82
N CYS A 50 7.35 -4.21 11.64
CA CYS A 50 7.02 -5.38 10.81
C CYS A 50 5.83 -6.17 11.38
N ILE A 51 4.89 -6.55 10.52
CA ILE A 51 3.81 -7.48 10.86
C ILE A 51 4.29 -8.94 10.73
N PRO A 52 3.70 -9.92 11.46
CA PRO A 52 4.11 -11.31 11.37
C PRO A 52 4.02 -11.91 9.94
N GLU A 53 4.90 -12.85 9.58
CA GLU A 53 4.92 -13.47 8.23
C GLU A 53 3.55 -14.04 7.81
N ARG A 54 2.81 -14.68 8.74
CA ARG A 54 1.45 -15.20 8.48
C ARG A 54 0.48 -14.12 8.03
N GLU A 55 0.67 -12.91 8.54
CA GLU A 55 -0.16 -11.75 8.23
C GLU A 55 0.24 -11.12 6.92
N VAL A 56 1.55 -11.06 6.62
CA VAL A 56 2.06 -10.69 5.29
C VAL A 56 1.45 -11.59 4.22
N LYS A 57 1.48 -12.91 4.43
CA LYS A 57 0.86 -13.88 3.52
C LYS A 57 -0.62 -13.59 3.26
N ALA A 58 -1.38 -13.35 4.32
CA ALA A 58 -2.81 -13.06 4.21
C ALA A 58 -3.08 -11.72 3.53
N LEU A 59 -2.27 -10.70 3.81
CA LEU A 59 -2.36 -9.39 3.18
C LEU A 59 -2.08 -9.48 1.67
N CYS A 60 -0.99 -10.15 1.28
CA CYS A 60 -0.64 -10.37 -0.12
C CYS A 60 -1.72 -11.16 -0.86
N ALA A 61 -2.34 -12.17 -0.23
CA ALA A 61 -3.43 -12.92 -0.83
C ALA A 61 -4.64 -12.02 -1.14
N LYS A 62 -5.09 -11.22 -0.16
CA LYS A 62 -6.19 -10.27 -0.33
C LYS A 62 -5.87 -9.20 -1.37
N ALA A 63 -4.64 -8.71 -1.41
CA ALA A 63 -4.25 -7.73 -2.41
C ALA A 63 -4.32 -8.33 -3.82
N LYS A 64 -3.89 -9.58 -4.03
CA LYS A 64 -4.02 -10.26 -5.32
C LYS A 64 -5.48 -10.42 -5.76
N GLU A 65 -6.40 -10.69 -4.84
CA GLU A 65 -7.85 -10.75 -5.14
C GLU A 65 -8.39 -9.40 -5.66
N ILE A 66 -7.83 -8.28 -5.23
CA ILE A 66 -8.21 -6.94 -5.71
C ILE A 66 -7.51 -6.63 -7.04
N LEU A 67 -6.19 -6.78 -7.06
CA LEU A 67 -5.36 -6.41 -8.21
C LEU A 67 -5.62 -7.29 -9.45
N VAL A 68 -6.17 -8.50 -9.31
CA VAL A 68 -6.51 -9.35 -10.46
C VAL A 68 -7.68 -8.79 -11.28
N GLU A 69 -8.61 -8.07 -10.64
CA GLU A 69 -9.76 -7.42 -11.28
C GLU A 69 -9.39 -6.09 -11.93
N GLU A 70 -8.19 -5.57 -11.62
CA GLU A 70 -7.68 -4.34 -12.21
C GLU A 70 -7.18 -4.55 -13.64
N SER A 71 -7.56 -3.63 -14.54
CA SER A 71 -6.98 -3.46 -15.88
C SER A 71 -5.49 -3.09 -15.83
N ASN A 72 -4.72 -3.42 -16.87
CA ASN A 72 -3.33 -2.96 -17.00
C ASN A 72 -3.23 -1.44 -17.04
N VAL A 73 -4.27 -0.77 -17.56
CA VAL A 73 -4.39 0.68 -17.59
C VAL A 73 -5.57 1.07 -16.71
N GLN A 74 -5.28 1.61 -15.53
CA GLN A 74 -6.28 2.03 -14.55
C GLN A 74 -6.88 3.37 -14.94
N ARG A 75 -8.18 3.56 -14.69
CA ARG A 75 -8.81 4.88 -14.76
C ARG A 75 -8.83 5.49 -13.37
N VAL A 76 -8.40 6.74 -13.25
CA VAL A 76 -8.28 7.45 -11.99
C VAL A 76 -9.00 8.79 -12.09
N ASP A 77 -9.93 9.03 -11.18
CA ASP A 77 -10.69 10.28 -11.13
C ASP A 77 -9.96 11.35 -10.31
N VAL A 78 -10.16 12.62 -10.67
CA VAL A 78 -9.68 13.77 -9.89
C VAL A 78 -10.65 14.10 -8.74
N PRO A 79 -10.16 14.64 -7.60
CA PRO A 79 -8.78 14.97 -7.28
C PRO A 79 -7.94 13.75 -6.88
N VAL A 80 -6.68 13.72 -7.35
CA VAL A 80 -5.70 12.68 -7.02
C VAL A 80 -4.31 13.31 -6.82
N THR A 81 -3.57 12.80 -5.83
CA THR A 81 -2.15 13.12 -5.64
C THR A 81 -1.30 12.05 -6.33
N ILE A 82 -0.41 12.47 -7.23
CA ILE A 82 0.49 11.59 -7.98
C ILE A 82 1.85 11.58 -7.28
N CYS A 83 2.41 10.39 -7.09
CA CYS A 83 3.66 10.16 -6.38
C CYS A 83 4.60 9.32 -7.23
N GLY A 84 5.85 9.74 -7.36
CA GLY A 84 6.92 8.96 -7.99
C GLY A 84 7.59 7.99 -7.00
N ASP A 85 8.85 7.70 -7.27
CA ASP A 85 9.67 6.72 -6.55
C ASP A 85 9.74 6.98 -5.04
N ILE A 86 9.70 5.90 -4.26
CA ILE A 86 9.80 5.92 -2.80
C ILE A 86 11.07 5.19 -2.31
N HIS A 87 11.48 4.10 -2.96
CA HIS A 87 12.71 3.35 -2.67
C HIS A 87 12.96 3.09 -1.18
N GLY A 88 11.95 2.55 -0.49
CA GLY A 88 12.06 2.20 0.93
C GLY A 88 12.34 3.38 1.87
N GLN A 89 12.14 4.62 1.44
CA GLN A 89 12.23 5.83 2.26
C GLN A 89 10.96 6.04 3.11
N PHE A 90 10.73 5.13 4.06
CA PHE A 90 9.47 5.04 4.80
C PHE A 90 9.07 6.33 5.53
N TYR A 91 10.02 7.04 6.15
CA TYR A 91 9.71 8.29 6.86
C TYR A 91 9.34 9.43 5.90
N ASP A 92 9.94 9.46 4.72
CA ASP A 92 9.59 10.43 3.67
C ASP A 92 8.21 10.10 3.08
N LEU A 93 7.85 8.82 2.99
CA LEU A 93 6.49 8.41 2.64
C LEU A 93 5.45 8.89 3.68
N LEU A 94 5.76 8.81 4.98
CA LEU A 94 4.87 9.36 6.00
C LEU A 94 4.72 10.88 5.90
N GLU A 95 5.80 11.57 5.56
CA GLU A 95 5.79 13.02 5.31
C GLU A 95 4.94 13.38 4.08
N LEU A 96 5.03 12.58 3.01
CA LEU A 96 4.19 12.72 1.81
C LEU A 96 2.70 12.65 2.17
N PHE A 97 2.29 11.69 3.02
CA PHE A 97 0.91 11.62 3.51
C PHE A 97 0.54 12.77 4.46
N ARG A 98 1.50 13.28 5.24
CA ARG A 98 1.28 14.45 6.10
C ARG A 98 0.99 15.71 5.29
N VAL A 99 1.67 15.89 4.16
CA VAL A 99 1.49 17.04 3.25
C VAL A 99 0.24 16.88 2.38
N GLY A 100 -0.02 15.68 1.85
CA GLY A 100 -1.13 15.41 0.93
C GLY A 100 -2.47 15.05 1.59
N ASN A 101 -2.51 14.96 2.92
CA ASN A 101 -3.57 14.34 3.73
C ASN A 101 -3.63 12.82 3.60
N PHE A 102 -4.10 12.17 4.66
CA PHE A 102 -4.18 10.72 4.70
C PHE A 102 -5.36 10.18 3.85
N LEU A 103 -5.41 8.86 3.64
CA LEU A 103 -6.60 8.20 3.11
C LEU A 103 -7.65 8.02 4.23
N PRO A 104 -8.95 8.16 3.95
CA PRO A 104 -9.58 8.28 2.63
C PRO A 104 -9.82 9.72 2.15
N GLU A 105 -9.30 10.73 2.84
CA GLU A 105 -9.54 12.15 2.52
C GLU A 105 -8.99 12.54 1.15
N THR A 106 -7.81 12.02 0.79
CA THR A 106 -7.16 12.23 -0.51
C THR A 106 -6.97 10.90 -1.24
N SER A 107 -7.24 10.89 -2.56
CA SER A 107 -6.92 9.76 -3.43
C SER A 107 -5.46 9.83 -3.90
N TYR A 108 -4.81 8.69 -4.08
CA TYR A 108 -3.40 8.59 -4.44
C TYR A 108 -3.15 7.70 -5.66
N LEU A 109 -2.21 8.12 -6.50
CA LEU A 109 -1.64 7.32 -7.58
C LEU A 109 -0.13 7.26 -7.38
N PHE A 110 0.41 6.08 -7.09
CA PHE A 110 1.85 5.87 -7.00
C PHE A 110 2.38 5.22 -8.28
N LEU A 111 3.48 5.76 -8.80
CA LEU A 111 4.09 5.37 -10.08
C LEU A 111 5.21 4.33 -9.92
N GLY A 112 5.12 3.44 -8.93
CA GLY A 112 6.08 2.36 -8.74
C GLY A 112 7.31 2.73 -7.90
N ASP A 113 8.30 1.84 -7.92
CA ASP A 113 9.57 1.96 -7.21
C ASP A 113 9.39 2.18 -5.71
N PHE A 114 8.66 1.25 -5.09
CA PHE A 114 8.39 1.23 -3.66
C PHE A 114 9.58 0.69 -2.86
N VAL A 115 10.33 -0.22 -3.46
CA VAL A 115 11.36 -1.04 -2.80
C VAL A 115 12.77 -0.74 -3.29
N ASP A 116 13.74 -1.40 -2.66
CA ASP A 116 15.19 -1.26 -2.87
C ASP A 116 15.77 0.09 -2.46
N ARG A 117 17.11 0.16 -2.40
CA ARG A 117 17.94 1.31 -1.99
C ARG A 117 17.80 1.73 -0.52
N GLY A 118 16.57 1.95 -0.04
CA GLY A 118 16.26 2.29 1.34
C GLY A 118 16.28 1.07 2.28
N TYR A 119 16.27 1.35 3.59
CA TYR A 119 16.34 0.32 4.64
C TYR A 119 14.97 -0.20 5.11
N PHE A 120 13.89 0.41 4.62
CA PHE A 120 12.52 0.18 5.07
C PHE A 120 11.57 -0.16 3.90
N SER A 121 12.07 -0.87 2.90
CA SER A 121 11.27 -1.30 1.73
C SER A 121 10.13 -2.23 2.12
N VAL A 122 10.35 -3.12 3.10
CA VAL A 122 9.33 -4.02 3.64
C VAL A 122 8.16 -3.23 4.22
N GLU A 123 8.42 -2.29 5.11
CA GLU A 123 7.37 -1.48 5.74
C GLU A 123 6.71 -0.58 4.71
N THR A 124 7.49 0.02 3.82
CA THR A 124 7.00 0.87 2.73
C THR A 124 5.98 0.13 1.85
N PHE A 125 6.38 -1.01 1.28
CA PHE A 125 5.50 -1.76 0.38
C PHE A 125 4.30 -2.36 1.13
N LEU A 126 4.51 -2.97 2.29
CA LEU A 126 3.40 -3.58 3.04
C LEU A 126 2.40 -2.53 3.54
N PHE A 127 2.86 -1.34 3.89
CA PHE A 127 1.98 -0.24 4.29
C PHE A 127 1.10 0.24 3.13
N LEU A 128 1.71 0.50 1.95
CA LEU A 128 0.96 0.85 0.74
C LEU A 128 -0.02 -0.26 0.33
N LEU A 129 0.40 -1.53 0.46
CA LEU A 129 -0.44 -2.68 0.17
C LEU A 129 -1.62 -2.81 1.14
N ALA A 130 -1.40 -2.57 2.43
CA ALA A 130 -2.46 -2.55 3.44
C ALA A 130 -3.47 -1.43 3.18
N LEU A 131 -3.00 -0.24 2.79
CA LEU A 131 -3.85 0.87 2.36
C LEU A 131 -4.64 0.51 1.10
N LYS A 132 -4.02 -0.18 0.12
CA LYS A 132 -4.70 -0.68 -1.07
C LYS A 132 -5.82 -1.66 -0.76
N VAL A 133 -5.58 -2.61 0.15
CA VAL A 133 -6.62 -3.55 0.59
C VAL A 133 -7.73 -2.83 1.36
N ARG A 134 -7.40 -1.79 2.12
CA ARG A 134 -8.37 -1.06 2.95
C ARG A 134 -9.22 -0.05 2.15
N TYR A 135 -8.63 0.56 1.13
CA TYR A 135 -9.22 1.62 0.33
C TYR A 135 -8.98 1.37 -1.17
N PRO A 136 -9.49 0.26 -1.74
CA PRO A 136 -9.18 -0.16 -3.11
C PRO A 136 -9.50 0.90 -4.16
N ASP A 137 -10.53 1.71 -3.94
CA ASP A 137 -11.00 2.76 -4.86
C ASP A 137 -10.31 4.12 -4.65
N ARG A 138 -9.39 4.24 -3.69
CA ARG A 138 -8.73 5.51 -3.32
C ARG A 138 -7.24 5.52 -3.54
N ILE A 139 -6.61 4.35 -3.70
CA ILE A 139 -5.18 4.26 -3.98
C ILE A 139 -4.94 3.33 -5.17
N THR A 140 -4.17 3.81 -6.13
CA THR A 140 -3.73 3.06 -7.30
C THR A 140 -2.22 2.89 -7.22
N LEU A 141 -1.76 1.65 -7.41
CA LEU A 141 -0.34 1.28 -7.37
C LEU A 141 0.06 0.79 -8.76
N ILE A 142 0.91 1.56 -9.44
CA ILE A 142 1.54 1.17 -10.70
C ILE A 142 2.84 0.42 -10.40
N ARG A 143 3.18 -0.54 -11.24
CA ARG A 143 4.43 -1.30 -11.16
C ARG A 143 5.59 -0.42 -11.61
N GLY A 144 6.66 -0.35 -10.83
CA GLY A 144 7.94 0.19 -11.25
C GLY A 144 8.89 -0.90 -11.72
N ASN A 145 10.07 -0.53 -12.21
CA ASN A 145 11.06 -1.52 -12.63
C ASN A 145 11.71 -2.24 -11.42
N HIS A 146 11.70 -1.63 -10.23
CA HIS A 146 12.17 -2.25 -9.01
C HIS A 146 11.20 -3.29 -8.43
N GLU A 147 9.93 -3.32 -8.85
CA GLU A 147 8.99 -4.40 -8.53
C GLU A 147 9.20 -5.67 -9.39
N SER A 148 10.46 -6.13 -9.42
CA SER A 148 10.98 -7.27 -10.18
C SER A 148 11.81 -8.19 -9.26
N ARG A 149 11.74 -9.50 -9.48
CA ARG A 149 12.56 -10.48 -8.74
C ARG A 149 14.05 -10.26 -9.00
N GLN A 150 14.42 -9.99 -10.24
CA GLN A 150 15.83 -9.83 -10.62
C GLN A 150 16.45 -8.59 -9.99
N ILE A 151 15.72 -7.47 -10.01
CA ILE A 151 16.19 -6.20 -9.46
C ILE A 151 16.28 -6.28 -7.92
N THR A 152 15.23 -6.78 -7.26
CA THR A 152 15.19 -6.87 -5.80
C THR A 152 16.24 -7.80 -5.18
N GLN A 153 16.74 -8.77 -5.94
CA GLN A 153 17.85 -9.64 -5.53
C GLN A 153 19.20 -8.91 -5.46
N VAL A 154 19.37 -7.83 -6.23
CA VAL A 154 20.64 -7.11 -6.35
C VAL A 154 20.61 -5.80 -5.56
N TYR A 155 19.45 -5.15 -5.46
CA TYR A 155 19.35 -3.77 -4.96
C TYR A 155 18.80 -3.61 -3.53
N GLY A 156 18.56 -4.74 -2.83
CA GLY A 156 18.51 -4.79 -1.37
C GLY A 156 17.22 -5.34 -0.76
N PHE A 157 16.09 -5.36 -1.47
CA PHE A 157 14.82 -5.81 -0.89
C PHE A 157 14.82 -7.29 -0.51
N TYR A 158 15.49 -8.14 -1.29
CA TYR A 158 15.67 -9.56 -0.94
C TYR A 158 16.40 -9.72 0.40
N ASP A 159 17.54 -9.05 0.55
CA ASP A 159 18.36 -9.11 1.77
C ASP A 159 17.63 -8.47 2.96
N GLU A 160 16.86 -7.41 2.72
CA GLU A 160 16.02 -6.78 3.74
C GLU A 160 14.97 -7.76 4.30
N CYS A 161 14.25 -8.47 3.41
CA CYS A 161 13.29 -9.49 3.80
C CYS A 161 13.95 -10.61 4.60
N LEU A 162 15.10 -11.11 4.12
CA LEU A 162 15.85 -12.16 4.80
C LEU A 162 16.29 -11.73 6.20
N ARG A 163 16.79 -10.51 6.36
CA ARG A 163 17.23 -9.96 7.64
C ARG A 163 16.07 -9.74 8.63
N LYS A 164 14.92 -9.25 8.15
CA LYS A 164 13.77 -8.91 9.03
C LYS A 164 12.94 -10.12 9.42
N TYR A 165 12.82 -11.13 8.55
CA TYR A 165 11.97 -12.30 8.77
C TYR A 165 12.74 -13.62 8.94
N GLY A 166 14.05 -13.63 8.73
CA GLY A 166 14.87 -14.84 8.81
C GLY A 166 14.69 -15.81 7.64
N SER A 167 13.86 -15.49 6.65
CA SER A 167 13.66 -16.29 5.44
C SER A 167 13.28 -15.42 4.24
N SER A 168 13.44 -15.95 3.02
CA SER A 168 13.00 -15.29 1.77
C SER A 168 11.50 -15.43 1.49
N THR A 169 10.73 -15.99 2.43
CA THR A 169 9.31 -16.27 2.24
C THR A 169 8.47 -15.00 2.04
N VAL A 170 8.76 -13.94 2.80
CA VAL A 170 8.11 -12.63 2.62
C VAL A 170 8.46 -12.00 1.28
N TRP A 171 9.72 -12.06 0.86
CA TRP A 171 10.14 -11.59 -0.47
C TRP A 171 9.36 -12.30 -1.59
N ARG A 172 9.15 -13.62 -1.48
CA ARG A 172 8.35 -14.37 -2.43
C ARG A 172 6.88 -13.90 -2.45
N TYR A 173 6.27 -13.67 -1.28
CA TYR A 173 4.89 -13.17 -1.24
C TYR A 173 4.75 -11.78 -1.86
N CYS A 174 5.71 -10.88 -1.63
CA CYS A 174 5.69 -9.54 -2.21
C CYS A 174 5.92 -9.57 -3.73
N THR A 175 6.90 -10.34 -4.20
CA THR A 175 7.19 -10.46 -5.65
C THR A 175 6.06 -11.14 -6.42
N GLU A 176 5.31 -12.07 -5.81
CA GLU A 176 4.06 -12.57 -6.40
C GLU A 176 2.97 -11.51 -6.52
N VAL A 177 2.93 -10.50 -5.65
CA VAL A 177 1.99 -9.38 -5.75
C VAL A 177 2.42 -8.41 -6.84
N PHE A 178 3.73 -8.18 -7.01
CA PHE A 178 4.26 -7.28 -8.03
C PHE A 178 3.76 -7.63 -9.44
N ASP A 179 3.60 -8.92 -9.74
CA ASP A 179 3.06 -9.39 -11.03
C ASP A 179 1.62 -8.92 -11.33
N TYR A 180 0.87 -8.52 -10.31
CA TYR A 180 -0.53 -8.09 -10.45
C TYR A 180 -0.68 -6.58 -10.54
N LEU A 181 0.35 -5.81 -10.20
CA LEU A 181 0.32 -4.34 -10.26
C LEU A 181 0.05 -3.85 -11.68
N ALA A 182 -0.78 -2.81 -11.82
CA ALA A 182 -1.08 -2.21 -13.11
C ALA A 182 0.17 -1.59 -13.75
N LEU A 183 0.18 -1.48 -15.08
CA LEU A 183 1.34 -0.96 -15.84
C LEU A 183 1.23 0.54 -16.08
N ALA A 184 0.02 1.09 -16.11
CA ALA A 184 -0.23 2.50 -16.33
C ALA A 184 -1.57 2.96 -15.75
N ALA A 185 -1.78 4.27 -15.74
CA ALA A 185 -3.04 4.92 -15.40
C ALA A 185 -3.39 6.02 -16.41
N ILE A 186 -4.68 6.28 -16.57
CA ILE A 186 -5.25 7.45 -17.23
C ILE A 186 -6.05 8.23 -16.20
N ILE A 187 -5.67 9.50 -16.01
CA ILE A 187 -6.29 10.40 -15.05
C ILE A 187 -7.22 11.36 -15.80
N ASP A 188 -8.50 11.41 -15.40
CA ASP A 188 -9.56 12.26 -15.97
C ASP A 188 -9.63 12.20 -17.51
N ASP A 189 -9.38 11.02 -18.10
CA ASP A 189 -9.30 10.79 -19.55
C ASP A 189 -8.34 11.75 -20.31
N ARG A 190 -7.36 12.34 -19.60
CA ARG A 190 -6.47 13.38 -20.14
C ARG A 190 -4.99 13.12 -19.94
N LEU A 191 -4.59 12.64 -18.76
CA LEU A 191 -3.18 12.44 -18.42
C LEU A 191 -2.85 10.96 -18.40
N PHE A 192 -1.87 10.55 -19.19
CA PHE A 192 -1.33 9.21 -19.18
C PHE A 192 -0.12 9.15 -18.23
N ALA A 193 -0.15 8.21 -17.29
CA ALA A 193 0.84 8.04 -16.24
C ALA A 193 1.34 6.60 -16.19
N LEU A 194 2.66 6.44 -16.11
CA LEU A 194 3.38 5.17 -16.01
C LEU A 194 4.70 5.43 -15.29
N HIS A 195 5.41 4.36 -14.93
CA HIS A 195 6.68 4.48 -14.21
C HIS A 195 7.82 4.99 -15.11
N GLY A 196 8.12 4.28 -16.20
CA GLY A 196 9.22 4.61 -17.10
C GLY A 196 8.76 5.53 -18.23
N GLY A 197 8.46 4.95 -19.40
CA GLY A 197 8.24 5.74 -20.60
C GLY A 197 7.65 4.97 -21.77
N LEU A 198 7.68 5.61 -22.94
CA LEU A 198 7.02 5.06 -24.12
C LEU A 198 7.77 3.85 -24.71
N SER A 199 7.08 3.06 -25.52
CA SER A 199 7.63 1.92 -26.26
C SER A 199 7.43 2.10 -27.76
N PRO A 200 8.44 1.81 -28.60
CA PRO A 200 8.25 1.79 -30.06
C PRO A 200 7.33 0.66 -30.53
N ALA A 201 7.08 -0.34 -29.66
CA ALA A 201 6.17 -1.45 -29.93
C ALA A 201 4.71 -1.16 -29.53
N ILE A 202 4.43 0.03 -28.97
CA ILE A 202 3.10 0.41 -28.47
C ILE A 202 2.66 1.70 -29.18
N SER A 203 1.64 1.59 -30.02
CA SER A 203 1.05 2.74 -30.74
C SER A 203 -0.27 3.22 -30.14
N SER A 204 -0.84 2.46 -29.20
CA SER A 204 -2.13 2.78 -28.57
C SER A 204 -2.22 2.28 -27.13
N VAL A 205 -3.05 2.94 -26.32
CA VAL A 205 -3.36 2.50 -24.95
C VAL A 205 -4.01 1.11 -24.93
N ASP A 206 -4.75 0.75 -25.99
CA ASP A 206 -5.41 -0.55 -26.09
C ASP A 206 -4.41 -1.71 -26.21
N GLU A 207 -3.25 -1.49 -26.83
CA GLU A 207 -2.17 -2.47 -26.85
C GLU A 207 -1.64 -2.73 -25.43
N ILE A 208 -1.52 -1.69 -24.59
CA ILE A 208 -1.13 -1.85 -23.18
C ILE A 208 -2.14 -2.69 -22.42
N ARG A 209 -3.44 -2.51 -22.68
CA ARG A 209 -4.53 -3.31 -22.05
C ARG A 209 -4.44 -4.80 -22.40
N SER A 210 -3.82 -5.15 -23.52
CA SER A 210 -3.69 -6.53 -23.99
C SER A 210 -2.46 -7.28 -23.47
N ILE A 211 -1.51 -6.59 -22.84
CA ILE A 211 -0.28 -7.19 -22.30
C ILE A 211 -0.64 -8.21 -21.19
N ASP A 212 -0.06 -9.41 -21.23
CA ASP A 212 -0.12 -10.31 -20.07
C ASP A 212 0.87 -9.82 -19.01
N ARG A 213 0.39 -9.04 -18.04
CA ARG A 213 1.26 -8.45 -17.01
C ARG A 213 1.64 -9.42 -15.88
N LYS A 214 0.97 -10.56 -15.76
CA LYS A 214 1.05 -11.49 -14.60
C LYS A 214 2.28 -12.40 -14.68
N GLN A 215 3.42 -11.78 -14.90
CA GLN A 215 4.71 -12.43 -15.06
C GLN A 215 5.82 -11.51 -14.53
N GLU A 216 7.01 -12.10 -14.40
CA GLU A 216 8.24 -11.33 -14.19
C GLU A 216 8.46 -10.36 -15.35
N VAL A 217 9.00 -9.17 -15.05
CA VAL A 217 9.33 -8.17 -16.07
C VAL A 217 10.31 -8.78 -17.08
N PRO A 218 9.95 -8.85 -18.38
CA PRO A 218 10.85 -9.34 -19.41
C PRO A 218 12.08 -8.44 -19.59
N HIS A 219 13.15 -8.97 -20.16
CA HIS A 219 14.35 -8.18 -20.48
C HIS A 219 14.16 -7.23 -21.67
N GLU A 220 13.17 -7.49 -22.53
CA GLU A 220 12.85 -6.71 -23.72
C GLU A 220 11.34 -6.73 -24.02
N GLY A 221 10.91 -5.83 -24.90
CA GLY A 221 9.52 -5.77 -25.37
C GLY A 221 8.65 -4.77 -24.60
N PRO A 222 7.36 -4.67 -24.95
CA PRO A 222 6.50 -3.54 -24.56
C PRO A 222 6.37 -3.36 -23.05
N MET A 223 6.29 -4.46 -22.29
CA MET A 223 6.22 -4.39 -20.82
C MET A 223 7.54 -3.91 -20.20
N CYS A 224 8.68 -4.29 -20.76
CA CYS A 224 9.99 -3.81 -20.32
C CYS A 224 10.10 -2.30 -20.58
N ASP A 225 9.79 -1.87 -21.79
CA ASP A 225 9.90 -0.48 -22.22
C ASP A 225 9.05 0.47 -21.34
N LEU A 226 7.81 0.08 -21.01
CA LEU A 226 6.91 0.86 -20.14
C LEU A 226 7.52 1.12 -18.75
N LEU A 227 8.40 0.24 -18.28
CA LEU A 227 9.04 0.34 -16.97
C LEU A 227 10.46 0.92 -17.03
N TRP A 228 11.11 0.94 -18.20
CA TRP A 228 12.55 1.23 -18.31
C TRP A 228 12.91 2.39 -19.24
N SER A 229 12.01 2.82 -20.11
CA SER A 229 12.30 3.91 -21.07
C SER A 229 12.38 5.27 -20.38
N ASP A 230 13.26 6.15 -20.89
CA ASP A 230 13.47 7.51 -20.39
C ASP A 230 13.27 8.56 -21.50
N PRO A 231 12.76 9.77 -21.19
CA PRO A 231 12.77 10.87 -22.13
C PRO A 231 14.19 11.45 -22.30
N GLU A 232 14.55 11.87 -23.51
CA GLU A 232 15.87 12.46 -23.81
C GLU A 232 15.74 13.65 -24.78
N ASP A 233 16.68 14.61 -24.73
CA ASP A 233 16.74 15.72 -25.70
C ASP A 233 17.33 15.26 -27.04
N MET A 234 16.55 14.42 -27.72
CA MET A 234 16.86 13.85 -29.03
C MET A 234 15.62 13.81 -29.92
N GLN A 235 15.81 13.41 -31.18
CA GLN A 235 14.72 13.14 -32.10
C GLN A 235 14.52 11.63 -32.26
N GLY A 236 13.27 11.17 -32.23
CA GLY A 236 12.92 9.77 -32.42
C GLY A 236 13.27 8.88 -31.22
N TRP A 237 13.71 7.66 -31.51
CA TRP A 237 14.06 6.63 -30.53
C TRP A 237 15.56 6.38 -30.45
N GLY A 238 16.07 6.12 -29.26
CA GLY A 238 17.44 5.68 -28.98
C GLY A 238 17.47 4.47 -28.05
N TYR A 239 18.58 3.74 -28.01
CA TYR A 239 18.74 2.66 -27.03
C TYR A 239 19.07 3.24 -25.65
N SER A 240 18.42 2.73 -24.60
CA SER A 240 18.69 3.18 -23.23
C SER A 240 20.08 2.72 -22.76
N PRO A 241 20.88 3.60 -22.12
CA PRO A 241 22.14 3.22 -21.50
C PRO A 241 21.95 2.30 -20.28
N ARG A 242 20.70 2.14 -19.79
CA ARG A 242 20.35 1.22 -18.69
C ARG A 242 20.46 -0.26 -19.10
N GLY A 243 20.56 -0.55 -20.39
CA GLY A 243 20.57 -1.91 -20.93
C GLY A 243 19.18 -2.55 -21.08
N ALA A 244 18.13 -1.77 -20.84
CA ALA A 244 16.72 -2.13 -21.02
C ALA A 244 15.92 -0.87 -21.35
N GLY A 245 14.88 -0.99 -22.19
CA GLY A 245 14.05 0.14 -22.64
C GLY A 245 14.74 1.05 -23.67
N TYR A 246 14.08 2.18 -23.95
CA TYR A 246 14.49 3.14 -24.98
C TYR A 246 14.59 4.56 -24.43
N LEU A 247 15.42 5.37 -25.10
CA LEU A 247 15.34 6.82 -25.03
C LEU A 247 14.31 7.31 -26.05
N PHE A 248 13.49 8.30 -25.71
CA PHE A 248 12.52 8.87 -26.63
C PHE A 248 12.49 10.40 -26.61
N GLY A 249 12.41 10.98 -27.80
CA GLY A 249 12.35 12.42 -28.02
C GLY A 249 10.97 13.04 -27.81
N ALA A 250 10.92 14.37 -27.71
CA ALA A 250 9.67 15.11 -27.59
C ALA A 250 8.76 14.99 -28.83
N ASP A 251 9.30 14.62 -29.99
CA ASP A 251 8.53 14.31 -31.20
C ASP A 251 7.73 13.01 -31.05
N ILE A 252 8.28 12.01 -30.37
CA ILE A 252 7.59 10.75 -30.07
C ILE A 252 6.40 10.97 -29.14
N VAL A 253 6.54 11.84 -28.12
CA VAL A 253 5.47 12.14 -27.17
C VAL A 253 4.30 12.90 -27.83
N LYS A 254 4.59 13.67 -28.89
CA LYS A 254 3.59 14.50 -29.60
C LYS A 254 2.85 13.75 -30.71
N ALA A 255 3.43 12.65 -31.21
CA ALA A 255 2.92 11.87 -32.32
C ALA A 255 1.64 11.11 -31.93
#